data_AF-A0A7C1RC96-F1
#
_entry.id   AF-A0A7C1RC96-F1
#
_cell.length_a   1.000
_cell.length_b   1.000
_cell.length_c   1.000
_cell.angle_alpha   90.00
_cell.angle_beta   90.00
_cell.angle_gamma   90.00
#
_symmetry.space_group_name_H-M   'P 1'
#
loop_
_entity.id
_entity.type
_entity.pdbx_description
1 polymer ?
#
loop_
_entity_poly.entity_id
_entity_poly.type
_entity_poly.pdbx_seq_one_letter_code
_entity_poly.pdbx_strand_id
1 'polypeptide(L)'
;MKKYSVKFWIIFWIIAVALLASWFLFWEIKNRGIRLANVAIDYLPLKYDEKDKYKNVINIADYLLKDGKERTFLVLLQNNMELRPGGGYIGTFGILKIENGRVKEIQTHDLSNFDARIPNIEKPPYPMEETLSIKYWKLRDSNYSPDFIENAKKAEYFYKLGEGQEELDGTIAITANVLLTALEVIGPIQIEGYPGTYDSENAIMALEYQVEKGYIDQDVEKGERKSIMNE
;
A
#
# COMPACT_ATOMS: atom_id res chain seq x y z
N MET A 1 -33.03 55.37 10.52
CA MET A 1 -32.11 54.20 10.59
C MET A 1 -32.95 52.94 10.79
N LYS A 2 -32.89 51.96 9.87
CA LYS A 2 -33.59 50.67 10.07
C LYS A 2 -32.93 49.95 11.25
N LYS A 3 -33.68 49.68 12.33
CA LYS A 3 -33.21 48.86 13.45
C LYS A 3 -33.45 47.39 13.09
N TYR A 4 -32.38 46.61 13.04
CA TYR A 4 -32.48 45.17 12.85
C TYR A 4 -32.88 44.47 14.14
N SER A 5 -33.60 43.35 14.04
CA SER A 5 -34.02 42.56 15.19
C SER A 5 -32.83 41.81 15.81
N VAL A 6 -32.94 41.42 17.08
CA VAL A 6 -31.95 40.56 17.74
C VAL A 6 -31.77 39.24 16.98
N LYS A 7 -32.87 38.67 16.44
CA LYS A 7 -32.82 37.48 15.59
C LYS A 7 -31.95 37.67 14.34
N PHE A 8 -32.04 38.82 13.68
CA PHE A 8 -31.18 39.13 12.53
C PHE A 8 -29.70 39.10 12.92
N TRP A 9 -29.32 39.72 14.03
CA TRP A 9 -27.94 39.73 14.48
C TRP A 9 -27.42 38.35 14.86
N ILE A 10 -28.24 37.52 15.52
CA ILE A 10 -27.88 36.13 15.83
C ILE A 10 -27.60 35.35 14.54
N ILE A 11 -28.51 35.40 13.57
CA ILE A 11 -28.35 34.70 12.28
C ILE A 11 -27.12 35.23 11.53
N PHE A 12 -26.95 36.55 11.47
CA PHE A 12 -25.81 37.18 10.83
C PHE A 12 -24.49 36.70 11.42
N TRP A 13 -24.36 36.70 12.76
CA TRP A 13 -23.15 36.24 13.43
C TRP A 13 -22.87 34.75 13.22
N ILE A 14 -23.90 33.90 13.26
CA ILE A 14 -23.75 32.47 12.97
C ILE A 14 -23.21 32.26 11.56
N ILE A 15 -23.80 32.92 10.56
CA ILE A 15 -23.36 32.80 9.16
C ILE A 15 -21.95 33.37 8.98
N ALA A 16 -21.66 34.54 9.57
CA ALA A 16 -20.35 35.16 9.48
C ALA A 16 -19.26 34.28 10.11
N VAL A 17 -19.52 33.69 11.27
CA VAL A 17 -18.60 32.75 11.93
C VAL A 17 -18.42 31.50 11.08
N ALA A 18 -19.49 30.93 10.51
CA ALA A 18 -19.38 29.78 9.64
C ALA A 18 -18.53 30.08 8.38
N LEU A 19 -18.77 31.21 7.72
CA LEU A 19 -17.99 31.63 6.54
C LEU A 19 -16.53 31.88 6.88
N LEU A 20 -16.25 32.57 7.99
CA LEU A 20 -14.88 32.82 8.45
C LEU A 20 -14.17 31.53 8.85
N ALA A 21 -14.87 30.61 9.52
CA ALA A 21 -14.33 29.30 9.87
C ALA A 21 -14.04 28.46 8.62
N SER A 22 -14.94 28.41 7.65
CA SER A 22 -14.71 27.73 6.37
C SER A 22 -13.56 28.37 5.58
N TRP A 23 -13.47 29.69 5.54
CA TRP A 23 -12.37 30.41 4.89
C TRP A 23 -11.02 30.13 5.57
N PHE A 24 -10.99 30.19 6.89
CA PHE A 24 -9.82 29.85 7.70
C PHE A 24 -9.38 28.40 7.46
N LEU A 25 -10.32 27.45 7.56
CA LEU A 25 -10.05 26.02 7.32
C LEU A 25 -9.52 25.78 5.90
N PHE A 26 -10.10 26.42 4.88
CA PHE A 26 -9.63 26.30 3.50
C PHE A 26 -8.18 26.75 3.35
N TRP A 27 -7.84 27.95 3.84
CA TRP A 27 -6.47 28.47 3.75
C TRP A 27 -5.47 27.66 4.56
N GLU A 28 -5.90 27.17 5.71
CA GLU A 28 -5.06 26.40 6.60
C GLU A 28 -4.80 25.00 6.03
N ILE A 29 -5.80 24.33 5.44
CA ILE A 29 -5.61 23.07 4.69
C ILE A 29 -4.68 23.29 3.50
N LYS A 30 -4.89 24.37 2.74
CA LYS A 30 -4.07 24.70 1.57
C LYS A 30 -2.60 24.95 1.93
N ASN A 31 -2.34 25.64 3.05
CA ASN A 31 -0.99 26.08 3.41
C ASN A 31 -0.26 25.11 4.35
N ARG A 32 -0.99 24.41 5.23
CA ARG A 32 -0.43 23.57 6.30
C ARG A 32 -0.81 22.09 6.18
N GLY A 33 -1.62 21.74 5.18
CA GLY A 33 -2.09 20.37 4.97
C GLY A 33 -3.27 20.01 5.88
N ILE A 34 -3.63 18.73 5.90
CA ILE A 34 -4.82 18.22 6.61
C ILE A 34 -4.53 17.78 8.05
N ARG A 35 -3.31 17.98 8.57
CA ARG A 35 -2.90 17.55 9.93
C ARG A 35 -3.75 18.14 11.06
N LEU A 36 -4.45 19.25 10.85
CA LEU A 36 -5.39 19.80 11.83
C LEU A 36 -6.56 18.88 12.14
N ALA A 37 -6.91 17.98 11.22
CA ALA A 37 -7.92 16.96 11.49
C ALA A 37 -7.49 16.02 12.65
N ASN A 38 -6.19 15.90 12.93
CA ASN A 38 -5.71 15.15 14.10
C ASN A 38 -6.20 15.76 15.42
N VAL A 39 -6.24 17.08 15.51
CA VAL A 39 -6.74 17.79 16.71
C VAL A 39 -8.23 17.54 16.87
N ALA A 40 -9.00 17.52 15.79
CA ALA A 40 -10.42 17.22 15.85
C ALA A 40 -10.68 15.79 16.36
N ILE A 41 -9.87 14.81 15.94
CA ILE A 41 -9.99 13.42 16.38
C ILE A 41 -9.81 13.27 17.89
N ASP A 42 -8.96 14.08 18.52
CA ASP A 42 -8.76 14.04 19.97
C ASP A 42 -10.04 14.30 20.77
N TYR A 43 -10.94 15.11 20.23
CA TYR A 43 -12.22 15.47 20.85
C TYR A 43 -13.39 14.55 20.45
N LEU A 44 -13.20 13.66 19.47
CA LEU A 44 -14.24 12.71 19.09
C LEU A 44 -14.44 11.65 20.20
N PRO A 45 -15.68 11.18 20.43
CA PRO A 45 -15.99 10.14 21.40
C PRO A 45 -15.64 8.73 20.85
N LEU A 46 -14.41 8.58 20.35
CA LEU A 46 -13.84 7.34 19.82
C LEU A 46 -12.95 6.66 20.85
N LYS A 47 -12.73 5.36 20.70
CA LYS A 47 -11.73 4.66 21.52
C LYS A 47 -10.32 5.12 21.15
N TYR A 48 -9.36 4.97 22.07
CA TYR A 48 -8.00 5.49 21.89
C TYR A 48 -7.28 4.84 20.70
N ASP A 49 -7.40 3.53 20.54
CA ASP A 49 -6.89 2.75 19.41
C ASP A 49 -7.49 3.20 18.06
N GLU A 50 -8.78 3.52 18.04
CA GLU A 50 -9.44 4.08 16.85
C GLU A 50 -8.91 5.47 16.51
N LYS A 51 -8.68 6.32 17.51
CA LYS A 51 -8.11 7.67 17.30
C LYS A 51 -6.74 7.59 16.63
N ASP A 52 -5.85 6.73 17.13
CA ASP A 52 -4.51 6.58 16.57
C ASP A 52 -4.57 6.06 15.13
N LYS A 53 -5.47 5.12 14.83
CA LYS A 53 -5.71 4.66 13.46
C LYS A 53 -6.09 5.82 12.53
N TYR A 54 -7.09 6.63 12.89
CA TYR A 54 -7.52 7.75 12.05
C TYR A 54 -6.44 8.82 11.89
N LYS A 55 -5.69 9.12 12.96
CA LYS A 55 -4.56 10.06 12.89
C LYS A 55 -3.47 9.57 11.95
N ASN A 56 -3.16 8.27 11.98
CA ASN A 56 -2.18 7.68 11.06
C ASN A 56 -2.63 7.78 9.62
N VAL A 57 -3.90 7.50 9.32
CA VAL A 57 -4.47 7.69 7.97
C VAL A 57 -4.36 9.14 7.52
N ILE A 58 -4.70 10.10 8.38
CA ILE A 58 -4.56 11.54 8.07
C ILE A 58 -3.10 11.91 7.84
N ASN A 59 -2.16 11.40 8.63
CA ASN A 59 -0.75 11.69 8.45
C ASN A 59 -0.21 11.13 7.13
N ILE A 60 -0.63 9.93 6.73
CA ILE A 60 -0.28 9.33 5.43
C ILE A 60 -0.90 10.14 4.30
N ALA A 61 -2.19 10.46 4.40
CA ALA A 61 -2.88 11.27 3.39
C ALA A 61 -2.26 12.67 3.26
N ASP A 62 -1.92 13.32 4.37
CA ASP A 62 -1.19 14.59 4.37
C ASP A 62 0.16 14.45 3.68
N TYR A 63 0.92 13.41 4.02
CA TYR A 63 2.20 13.14 3.38
C TYR A 63 2.05 12.98 1.88
N LEU A 64 1.06 12.23 1.38
CA LEU A 64 0.84 11.98 -0.05
C LEU A 64 0.25 13.18 -0.83
N LEU A 65 -0.50 14.07 -0.16
CA LEU A 65 -1.14 15.23 -0.79
C LEU A 65 -0.26 16.48 -0.80
N LYS A 66 0.79 16.51 0.01
CA LYS A 66 1.60 17.70 0.23
C LYS A 66 2.58 17.94 -0.92
N ASP A 67 3.00 19.22 -1.01
CA ASP A 67 4.18 19.77 -1.70
C ASP A 67 4.40 19.50 -3.19
N GLY A 68 3.45 18.89 -3.90
CA GLY A 68 3.58 18.71 -5.34
C GLY A 68 4.61 17.65 -5.75
N LYS A 69 5.24 16.97 -4.80
CA LYS A 69 6.29 15.99 -5.09
C LYS A 69 5.69 14.64 -5.46
N GLU A 70 6.23 14.06 -6.53
CA GLU A 70 6.12 12.64 -6.78
C GLU A 70 6.87 11.87 -5.69
N ARG A 71 6.24 10.83 -5.17
CA ARG A 71 6.79 9.92 -4.16
C ARG A 71 6.73 8.50 -4.68
N THR A 72 7.81 7.76 -4.50
CA THR A 72 7.96 6.40 -5.03
C THR A 72 8.06 5.39 -3.90
N PHE A 73 7.21 4.37 -3.93
CA PHE A 73 7.14 3.34 -2.89
C PHE A 73 7.46 1.96 -3.45
N LEU A 74 8.25 1.21 -2.68
CA LEU A 74 8.39 -0.23 -2.89
C LEU A 74 7.19 -0.92 -2.23
N VAL A 75 6.39 -1.65 -3.01
CA VAL A 75 5.21 -2.36 -2.54
C VAL A 75 5.49 -3.85 -2.50
N LEU A 76 5.57 -4.45 -1.32
CA LEU A 76 5.78 -5.89 -1.13
C LEU A 76 4.42 -6.60 -1.17
N LEU A 77 4.24 -7.50 -2.14
CA LEU A 77 3.02 -8.31 -2.26
C LEU A 77 3.27 -9.67 -1.59
N GLN A 78 2.71 -9.82 -0.39
CA GLN A 78 2.99 -10.93 0.51
C GLN A 78 1.94 -12.03 0.37
N ASN A 79 2.38 -13.23 -0.01
CA ASN A 79 1.57 -14.43 0.02
C ASN A 79 1.55 -14.99 1.45
N ASN A 80 0.49 -14.67 2.19
CA ASN A 80 0.26 -15.15 3.55
C ASN A 80 -0.12 -16.65 3.62
N MET A 81 -0.21 -17.37 2.49
CA MET A 81 -0.30 -18.84 2.49
C MET A 81 1.07 -19.51 2.61
N GLU A 82 2.16 -18.80 2.32
CA GLU A 82 3.52 -19.27 2.53
C GLU A 82 4.19 -18.41 3.61
N LEU A 83 4.02 -18.81 4.87
CA LEU A 83 4.28 -17.94 6.01
C LEU A 83 5.75 -17.49 6.12
N ARG A 84 5.91 -16.20 6.43
CA ARG A 84 7.12 -15.55 6.95
C ARG A 84 6.70 -14.65 8.11
N PRO A 85 7.56 -14.41 9.13
CA PRO A 85 7.19 -13.59 10.29
C PRO A 85 6.65 -12.20 9.93
N GLY A 86 7.16 -11.59 8.86
CA GLY A 86 6.75 -10.27 8.39
C GLY A 86 5.54 -10.23 7.45
N GLY A 87 4.78 -11.32 7.28
CA GLY A 87 3.48 -11.31 6.59
C GLY A 87 3.26 -12.34 5.48
N GLY A 88 4.28 -13.09 5.09
CA GLY A 88 4.20 -14.12 4.04
C GLY A 88 5.27 -13.99 2.95
N TYR A 89 5.43 -14.99 2.09
CA TYR A 89 6.44 -15.00 1.04
C TYR A 89 6.23 -13.86 0.04
N ILE A 90 7.29 -13.17 -0.35
CA ILE A 90 7.20 -12.08 -1.32
C ILE A 90 7.51 -12.69 -2.70
N GLY A 91 6.47 -12.97 -3.48
CA GLY A 91 6.61 -13.53 -4.82
C GLY A 91 6.77 -12.46 -5.91
N THR A 92 6.24 -11.26 -5.64
CA THR A 92 6.20 -10.12 -6.55
C THR A 92 6.33 -8.86 -5.70
N PHE A 93 6.98 -7.82 -6.23
CA PHE A 93 6.89 -6.48 -5.65
C PHE A 93 6.41 -5.51 -6.71
N GLY A 94 5.94 -4.35 -6.28
CA GLY A 94 5.59 -3.24 -7.16
C GLY A 94 6.37 -1.97 -6.86
N ILE A 95 6.45 -1.09 -7.86
CA ILE A 95 6.84 0.30 -7.73
C ILE A 95 5.58 1.14 -7.90
N LEU A 96 5.24 1.89 -6.87
CA LEU A 96 4.06 2.76 -6.83
C LEU A 96 4.52 4.22 -6.78
N LYS A 97 4.20 4.99 -7.82
CA LYS A 97 4.47 6.43 -7.87
C LYS A 97 3.19 7.20 -7.60
N ILE A 98 3.22 8.09 -6.60
CA ILE A 98 2.09 8.93 -6.20
C ILE A 98 2.51 10.39 -6.26
N GLU A 99 1.71 11.22 -6.93
CA GLU A 99 1.88 12.66 -6.97
C GLU A 99 0.57 13.34 -6.57
N ASN A 100 0.60 14.21 -5.56
CA ASN A 100 -0.58 14.95 -5.08
C ASN A 100 -1.79 14.04 -4.78
N GLY A 101 -1.56 12.91 -4.12
CA GLY A 101 -2.58 11.91 -3.79
C GLY A 101 -3.15 11.14 -5.00
N ARG A 102 -2.56 11.27 -6.18
CA ARG A 102 -2.95 10.52 -7.38
C ARG A 102 -1.88 9.52 -7.73
N VAL A 103 -2.31 8.29 -8.02
CA VAL A 103 -1.44 7.26 -8.59
C VAL A 103 -1.02 7.70 -9.99
N LYS A 104 0.28 7.82 -10.20
CA LYS A 104 0.90 8.14 -11.49
C LYS A 104 1.26 6.90 -12.26
N GLU A 105 1.78 5.90 -11.54
CA GLU A 105 2.33 4.69 -12.10
C GLU A 105 2.24 3.56 -11.08
N ILE A 106 1.90 2.37 -11.58
CA ILE A 106 2.05 1.11 -10.86
C ILE A 106 2.79 0.19 -11.81
N GLN A 107 3.93 -0.33 -11.37
CA GLN A 107 4.65 -1.39 -12.06
C GLN A 107 4.82 -2.57 -11.11
N THR A 108 4.79 -3.78 -11.63
CA THR A 108 4.96 -5.03 -10.89
C THR A 108 6.13 -5.82 -11.47
N HIS A 109 6.87 -6.50 -10.61
CA HIS A 109 8.08 -7.23 -10.96
C HIS A 109 8.09 -8.60 -10.29
N ASP A 110 8.25 -9.66 -11.09
CA ASP A 110 8.44 -11.01 -10.58
C ASP A 110 9.82 -11.13 -9.92
N LEU A 111 9.82 -11.52 -8.64
CA LEU A 111 11.04 -11.76 -7.88
C LEU A 111 11.81 -12.97 -8.38
N SER A 112 11.20 -13.90 -9.11
CA SER A 112 11.92 -15.01 -9.76
C SER A 112 13.01 -14.49 -10.71
N ASN A 113 12.72 -13.38 -11.40
CA ASN A 113 13.64 -12.71 -12.33
C ASN A 113 14.52 -11.68 -11.60
N PHE A 114 13.93 -10.85 -10.74
CA PHE A 114 14.67 -9.79 -10.05
C PHE A 114 15.75 -10.36 -9.11
N ASP A 115 15.45 -11.41 -8.34
CA ASP A 115 16.40 -12.00 -7.40
C ASP A 115 17.61 -12.62 -8.11
N ALA A 116 17.52 -12.96 -9.39
CA ALA A 116 18.65 -13.46 -10.16
C ALA A 116 19.74 -12.39 -10.33
N ARG A 117 19.38 -11.10 -10.26
CA ARG A 117 20.31 -9.96 -10.31
C ARG A 117 21.02 -9.73 -8.98
N ILE A 118 20.42 -10.17 -7.88
CA ILE A 118 20.99 -10.01 -6.54
C ILE A 118 22.14 -11.04 -6.37
N PRO A 119 23.38 -10.60 -6.09
CA PRO A 119 24.54 -11.47 -5.89
C PRO A 119 24.36 -12.36 -4.66
N ASN A 120 24.91 -13.57 -4.76
CA ASN A 120 24.82 -14.61 -3.72
C ASN A 120 25.84 -14.38 -2.59
N ILE A 121 25.75 -13.24 -1.90
CA ILE A 121 26.70 -12.82 -0.86
C ILE A 121 26.11 -12.82 0.55
N GLU A 122 24.80 -12.60 0.70
CA GLU A 122 24.14 -12.53 1.99
C GLU A 122 23.74 -13.93 2.48
N LYS A 123 24.17 -14.27 3.69
CA LYS A 123 23.70 -15.48 4.38
C LYS A 123 22.37 -15.18 5.07
N PRO A 124 21.38 -16.09 4.98
CA PRO A 124 20.11 -15.86 5.64
C PRO A 124 20.26 -16.06 7.15
N PRO A 125 19.43 -15.39 7.97
CA PRO A 125 19.41 -15.60 9.41
C PRO A 125 18.98 -17.03 9.74
N TYR A 126 19.56 -17.60 10.80
CA TYR A 126 19.06 -18.85 11.37
C TYR A 126 17.58 -18.70 11.77
N PRO A 127 16.72 -19.71 11.55
CA PRO A 127 16.98 -21.02 10.96
C PRO A 127 16.55 -21.14 9.48
N MET A 128 16.60 -20.07 8.69
CA MET A 128 16.08 -20.09 7.30
C MET A 128 16.78 -21.14 6.42
N GLU A 129 18.08 -21.33 6.58
CA GLU A 129 18.84 -22.28 5.77
C GLU A 129 18.36 -23.72 6.04
N GLU A 130 18.08 -24.05 7.30
CA GLU A 130 17.64 -25.38 7.73
C GLU A 130 16.15 -25.63 7.49
N THR A 131 15.31 -24.61 7.67
CA THR A 131 13.85 -24.75 7.63
C THR A 131 13.25 -24.47 6.26
N LEU A 132 13.87 -23.59 5.47
CA LEU A 132 13.37 -23.17 4.16
C LEU A 132 14.31 -23.59 3.02
N SER A 133 15.44 -24.22 3.32
CA SER A 133 16.46 -24.62 2.32
C SER A 133 16.99 -23.44 1.48
N ILE A 134 16.96 -22.23 2.05
CA ILE A 134 17.45 -21.01 1.42
C ILE A 134 18.94 -20.88 1.70
N LYS A 135 19.79 -20.91 0.66
CA LYS A 135 21.25 -20.78 0.81
C LYS A 135 21.74 -19.33 0.89
N TYR A 136 20.98 -18.41 0.29
CA TYR A 136 21.33 -17.00 0.16
C TYR A 136 20.09 -16.15 0.39
N TRP A 137 20.22 -15.13 1.23
CA TRP A 137 19.14 -14.20 1.54
C TRP A 137 18.95 -13.21 0.40
N LYS A 138 17.69 -13.01 -0.02
CA LYS A 138 17.32 -12.13 -1.12
C LYS A 138 16.01 -11.39 -0.82
N LEU A 139 15.56 -10.56 -1.77
CA LEU A 139 14.38 -9.71 -1.60
C LEU A 139 13.11 -10.52 -1.27
N ARG A 140 12.95 -11.71 -1.87
CA ARG A 140 11.78 -12.58 -1.62
C ARG A 140 11.53 -12.98 -0.16
N ASP A 141 12.57 -12.95 0.67
CA ASP A 141 12.52 -13.28 2.09
C ASP A 141 13.00 -12.11 2.97
N SER A 142 13.02 -10.88 2.44
CA SER A 142 13.47 -9.71 3.20
C SER A 142 12.61 -9.42 4.43
N ASN A 143 11.42 -10.05 4.51
CA ASN A 143 10.47 -9.91 5.60
C ASN A 143 10.55 -11.02 6.67
N TYR A 144 11.75 -11.54 6.94
CA TYR A 144 11.92 -12.61 7.93
C TYR A 144 11.88 -12.12 9.39
N SER A 145 12.02 -10.82 9.66
CA SER A 145 11.88 -10.26 11.02
C SER A 145 10.40 -10.08 11.38
N PRO A 146 10.00 -10.20 12.66
CA PRO A 146 8.68 -9.71 13.10
C PRO A 146 8.59 -8.17 13.13
N ASP A 147 9.72 -7.46 13.04
CA ASP A 147 9.75 -5.99 12.98
C ASP A 147 9.66 -5.51 11.52
N PHE A 148 8.56 -4.81 11.20
CA PHE A 148 8.33 -4.26 9.87
C PHE A 148 9.39 -3.22 9.45
N ILE A 149 9.93 -2.44 10.37
CA ILE A 149 10.95 -1.43 10.07
C ILE A 149 12.24 -2.10 9.62
N GLU A 150 12.61 -3.22 10.23
CA GLU A 150 13.76 -4.03 9.80
C GLU A 150 13.52 -4.63 8.41
N ASN A 151 12.32 -5.18 8.20
CA ASN A 151 11.93 -5.78 6.92
C ASN A 151 11.93 -4.78 5.77
N ALA A 152 11.40 -3.58 5.98
CA ALA A 152 11.38 -2.50 5.00
C ALA A 152 12.81 -2.11 4.59
N LYS A 153 13.69 -1.85 5.55
CA LYS A 153 15.10 -1.53 5.29
C LYS A 153 15.82 -2.66 4.56
N LYS A 154 15.53 -3.91 4.93
CA LYS A 154 16.12 -5.08 4.28
C LYS A 154 15.61 -5.25 2.84
N ALA A 155 14.34 -4.96 2.58
CA ALA A 155 13.76 -4.95 1.24
C ALA A 155 14.41 -3.88 0.36
N GLU A 156 14.51 -2.64 0.84
CA GLU A 156 15.17 -1.52 0.14
C GLU A 156 16.65 -1.82 -0.15
N TYR A 157 17.34 -2.44 0.80
CA TYR A 157 18.72 -2.93 0.62
C TYR A 157 18.83 -3.91 -0.55
N PHE A 158 17.99 -4.94 -0.57
CA PHE A 158 18.02 -5.94 -1.65
C PHE A 158 17.54 -5.39 -2.98
N TYR A 159 16.58 -4.47 -2.99
CA TYR A 159 16.14 -3.76 -4.18
C TYR A 159 17.32 -3.01 -4.82
N LYS A 160 18.08 -2.26 -4.02
CA LYS A 160 19.29 -1.57 -4.48
C LYS A 160 20.37 -2.54 -4.95
N LEU A 161 20.57 -3.63 -4.23
CA LEU A 161 21.57 -4.65 -4.56
C LEU A 161 21.24 -5.41 -5.85
N GLY A 162 19.96 -5.51 -6.20
CA GLY A 162 19.47 -6.04 -7.49
C GLY A 162 19.38 -4.99 -8.60
N GLU A 163 20.06 -3.85 -8.45
CA GLU A 163 20.10 -2.74 -9.41
C GLU A 163 18.71 -2.14 -9.72
N GLY A 164 17.86 -2.03 -8.70
CA GLY A 164 16.63 -1.24 -8.78
C GLY A 164 16.94 0.22 -9.13
N GLN A 165 16.18 0.79 -10.06
CA GLN A 165 16.47 2.09 -10.69
C GLN A 165 15.80 3.28 -10.00
N GLU A 166 14.82 3.01 -9.15
CA GLU A 166 13.97 4.03 -8.51
C GLU A 166 14.54 4.45 -7.15
N GLU A 167 14.50 5.74 -6.84
CA GLU A 167 14.76 6.26 -5.50
C GLU A 167 13.49 6.13 -4.67
N LEU A 168 13.56 5.39 -3.56
CA LEU A 168 12.39 5.02 -2.76
C LEU A 168 12.18 6.01 -1.60
N ASP A 169 10.96 6.53 -1.47
CA ASP A 169 10.50 7.33 -0.33
C ASP A 169 10.02 6.45 0.84
N GLY A 170 9.72 5.19 0.57
CA GLY A 170 9.43 4.20 1.60
C GLY A 170 8.95 2.86 1.05
N THR A 171 8.63 1.96 1.99
CA THR A 171 8.15 0.61 1.70
C THR A 171 6.75 0.40 2.28
N ILE A 172 5.87 -0.16 1.46
CA ILE A 172 4.53 -0.60 1.82
C ILE A 172 4.51 -2.12 1.70
N ALA A 173 3.90 -2.83 2.64
CA ALA A 173 3.64 -4.26 2.49
C ALA A 173 2.15 -4.52 2.64
N ILE A 174 1.62 -5.34 1.73
CA ILE A 174 0.24 -5.79 1.75
C ILE A 174 0.19 -7.29 1.57
N THR A 175 -0.81 -7.92 2.18
CA THR A 175 -1.10 -9.33 1.97
C THR A 175 -2.15 -9.48 0.88
N ALA A 176 -2.29 -10.70 0.34
CA ALA A 176 -3.32 -11.03 -0.64
C ALA A 176 -4.76 -10.72 -0.17
N ASN A 177 -4.99 -10.63 1.14
CA ASN A 177 -6.30 -10.30 1.70
C ASN A 177 -6.79 -8.88 1.32
N VAL A 178 -5.87 -7.95 1.01
CA VAL A 178 -6.24 -6.60 0.55
C VAL A 178 -7.03 -6.68 -0.76
N LEU A 179 -6.71 -7.64 -1.64
CA LEU A 179 -7.46 -7.88 -2.86
C LEU A 179 -8.91 -8.29 -2.56
N LEU A 180 -9.12 -9.18 -1.59
CA LEU A 180 -10.47 -9.62 -1.22
C LEU A 180 -11.32 -8.45 -0.73
N THR A 181 -10.78 -7.62 0.18
CA THR A 181 -11.47 -6.42 0.67
C THR A 181 -11.75 -5.41 -0.45
N ALA A 182 -10.87 -5.31 -1.45
CA ALA A 182 -11.13 -4.46 -2.61
C ALA A 182 -12.31 -5.02 -3.44
N LEU A 183 -12.32 -6.32 -3.72
CA LEU A 183 -13.37 -7.01 -4.48
C LEU A 183 -14.73 -7.01 -3.78
N GLU A 184 -14.78 -6.98 -2.44
CA GLU A 184 -16.02 -6.76 -1.69
C GLU A 184 -16.67 -5.41 -2.02
N VAL A 185 -15.86 -4.38 -2.32
CA VAL A 185 -16.32 -3.02 -2.60
C VAL A 185 -16.62 -2.83 -4.09
N ILE A 186 -15.73 -3.28 -4.97
CA ILE A 186 -15.85 -3.06 -6.42
C ILE A 186 -16.70 -4.13 -7.11
N GLY A 187 -16.90 -5.27 -6.47
CA GLY A 187 -17.55 -6.45 -7.04
C GLY A 187 -16.60 -7.37 -7.80
N PRO A 188 -17.13 -8.49 -8.34
CA PRO A 188 -16.34 -9.45 -9.10
C PRO A 188 -15.76 -8.87 -10.39
N ILE A 189 -14.56 -9.31 -10.77
CA ILE A 189 -13.85 -8.88 -11.98
C ILE A 189 -13.57 -10.06 -12.91
N GLN A 190 -13.47 -9.78 -14.21
CA GLN A 190 -12.99 -10.71 -15.22
C GLN A 190 -11.76 -10.09 -15.88
N ILE A 191 -10.72 -10.90 -16.07
CA ILE A 191 -9.47 -10.46 -16.68
C ILE A 191 -9.41 -11.08 -18.08
N GLU A 192 -9.21 -10.23 -19.10
CA GLU A 192 -9.14 -10.68 -20.48
C GLU A 192 -7.99 -11.68 -20.65
N GLY A 193 -8.23 -12.78 -21.37
CA GLY A 193 -7.25 -13.85 -21.55
C GLY A 193 -7.15 -14.86 -20.40
N TYR A 194 -7.84 -14.64 -19.29
CA TYR A 194 -7.85 -15.56 -18.14
C TYR A 194 -9.23 -16.15 -17.86
N PRO A 195 -9.29 -17.42 -17.44
CA PRO A 195 -10.57 -18.10 -17.26
C PRO A 195 -11.27 -17.66 -15.97
N GLY A 196 -12.59 -17.48 -16.07
CA GLY A 196 -13.47 -17.33 -14.91
C GLY A 196 -13.65 -15.89 -14.44
N THR A 197 -14.21 -15.77 -13.24
CA THR A 197 -14.49 -14.51 -12.56
C THR A 197 -13.82 -14.54 -11.19
N TYR A 198 -13.11 -13.47 -10.84
CA TYR A 198 -12.43 -13.31 -9.58
C TYR A 198 -13.27 -12.45 -8.64
N ASP A 199 -13.64 -12.98 -7.48
CA ASP A 199 -14.44 -12.29 -6.47
C ASP A 199 -13.79 -12.37 -5.08
N SER A 200 -14.44 -11.75 -4.08
CA SER A 200 -13.96 -11.72 -2.70
C SER A 200 -13.91 -13.10 -2.02
N GLU A 201 -14.52 -14.13 -2.60
CA GLU A 201 -14.54 -15.49 -2.04
C GLU A 201 -13.49 -16.40 -2.69
N ASN A 202 -13.22 -16.21 -3.99
CA ASN A 202 -12.42 -17.14 -4.78
C ASN A 202 -11.07 -16.58 -5.26
N ALA A 203 -10.87 -15.26 -5.27
CA ALA A 203 -9.81 -14.65 -6.07
C ALA A 203 -8.40 -15.13 -5.70
N ILE A 204 -8.10 -15.26 -4.40
CA ILE A 204 -6.77 -15.74 -3.95
C ILE A 204 -6.51 -17.16 -4.48
N MET A 205 -7.46 -18.08 -4.31
CA MET A 205 -7.30 -19.47 -4.73
C MET A 205 -7.26 -19.61 -6.25
N ALA A 206 -8.08 -18.84 -6.96
CA ALA A 206 -8.10 -18.83 -8.41
C ALA A 206 -6.78 -18.30 -8.99
N LEU A 207 -6.24 -17.22 -8.43
CA LEU A 207 -4.95 -16.66 -8.83
C LEU A 207 -3.79 -17.61 -8.49
N GLU A 208 -3.79 -18.22 -7.30
CA GLU A 208 -2.78 -19.22 -6.92
C GLU A 208 -2.78 -20.41 -7.89
N TYR A 209 -3.96 -20.94 -8.19
CA TYR A 209 -4.10 -22.01 -9.19
C TYR A 209 -3.59 -21.56 -10.56
N GLN A 210 -3.94 -20.35 -10.98
CA GLN A 210 -3.53 -19.79 -12.26
C GLN A 210 -2.00 -19.72 -12.41
N VAL A 211 -1.31 -19.18 -11.40
CA VAL A 211 0.16 -18.99 -11.45
C VAL A 211 0.95 -20.28 -11.20
N GLU A 212 0.37 -21.28 -10.52
CA GLU A 212 1.05 -22.55 -10.20
C GLU A 212 0.69 -23.72 -11.14
N LYS A 213 -0.49 -23.70 -11.78
CA LYS A 213 -0.99 -24.80 -12.61
C LYS A 213 -1.65 -24.33 -13.91
N GLY A 214 -2.61 -23.40 -13.83
CA GLY A 214 -3.45 -23.01 -14.95
C GLY A 214 -2.66 -22.53 -16.18
N TYR A 215 -1.53 -21.85 -15.95
CA TYR A 215 -0.63 -21.38 -17.01
C TYR A 215 -0.15 -22.51 -17.97
N ILE A 216 -0.03 -23.76 -17.49
CA ILE A 216 0.40 -24.90 -18.30
C ILE A 216 -0.68 -25.24 -19.35
N ASP A 217 -1.94 -25.25 -18.93
CA ASP A 217 -3.05 -25.61 -19.80
C ASP A 217 -3.36 -24.49 -20.83
N GLN A 218 -2.87 -23.28 -20.57
CA GLN A 218 -2.95 -22.12 -21.47
C GLN A 218 -1.72 -21.92 -22.35
N ASP A 219 -0.74 -22.82 -22.31
CA ASP A 219 0.52 -22.73 -23.05
C ASP A 219 1.31 -21.42 -22.79
N VAL A 220 1.19 -20.90 -21.56
CA VAL A 220 1.96 -19.74 -21.10
C VAL A 220 3.33 -20.20 -20.64
N GLU A 221 4.40 -19.48 -20.99
CA GLU A 221 5.73 -19.82 -20.51
C GLU A 221 5.84 -19.65 -18.99
N LYS A 222 6.61 -20.51 -18.32
CA LYS A 222 6.79 -20.44 -16.86
C LYS A 222 7.32 -19.09 -16.37
N GLY A 223 8.13 -18.40 -17.18
CA GLY A 223 8.62 -17.05 -16.86
C GLY A 223 7.51 -15.99 -16.86
N GLU A 224 6.45 -16.22 -17.64
CA GLU A 224 5.34 -15.30 -17.86
C GLU A 224 4.10 -15.65 -17.04
N ARG A 225 4.17 -16.71 -16.22
CA ARG A 225 3.02 -17.22 -15.43
C ARG A 225 2.41 -16.21 -14.47
N LYS A 226 3.13 -15.13 -14.13
CA LYS A 226 2.67 -14.03 -13.26
C LYS A 226 2.26 -12.77 -14.01
N SER A 227 2.24 -12.79 -15.34
CA SER A 227 1.82 -11.65 -16.17
C SER A 227 0.39 -11.19 -15.85
N ILE A 228 -0.48 -12.08 -15.39
CA ILE A 228 -1.82 -11.74 -14.87
C ILE A 228 -1.81 -10.64 -13.80
N MET A 229 -0.71 -10.49 -13.05
CA MET A 229 -0.60 -9.46 -12.01
C MET A 229 -0.41 -8.05 -12.57
N ASN A 230 -0.15 -7.92 -13.88
CA ASN A 230 0.06 -6.65 -14.56
C ASN A 230 -1.23 -6.10 -15.20
N GLU A 231 -2.29 -6.92 -15.28
CA GLU A 231 -3.61 -6.59 -15.86
C GLU A 231 -4.58 -6.11 -14.78
#